data_AF-A0A258CR29-F1
#
_entry.id   AF-A0A258CR29-F1
#
_cell.length_a   1.000
_cell.length_b   1.000
_cell.length_c   1.000
_cell.angle_alpha   90.00
_cell.angle_beta   90.00
_cell.angle_gamma   90.00
#
_symmetry.space_group_name_H-M   'P 1'
#
loop_
_entity.id
_entity.type
_entity.pdbx_description
1 polymer ?
#
loop_
_entity_poly.entity_id
_entity_poly.type
_entity_poly.pdbx_seq_one_letter_code
_entity_poly.pdbx_strand_id
1 'polypeptide(L)'
;MEALPAAVPPLAEFVTLADREAVSVLEQDVVAAMRRLAADLGRAEQFSTQSETRSGAINDSVLSMREATATASANSAALVTASRQVSESAEEIGCSMSLARERLDAAAIRAGEATGMMTGLAMATAEIRGIVDSIAEIARQTNLLALNASIEAARAGEAGRGFGIVAQEVKVLSVEVREAVDHIRNRVDRLTQAAHGSAAIVTDALQMVRDVNPVIAAIGHASQEQVAATAELSRNAGETARFVETVAERVAEIARIALSAATESESASARRATARGASLAGGLLRRFIPTLRHSSFADRRRHDRFPAEHPVELRLGTRHFGSRTIDIGRGGALIARPGQDEFVPGLTGSLAIADLPPMPCRLAAISDLGLHMAFEQQVFEQTRLLDELLERTETGYRPLIERTHAFAAAVEALFSEALVRARLSEGDLFDADYIAIPETDPQQYRNRALPVLE
;
A
#
# COMPACT_ATOMS: atom_id res chain seq x y z
N MET A 1 -47.30 -6.07 -76.79
CA MET A 1 -45.86 -5.94 -77.05
C MET A 1 -45.17 -6.36 -75.75
N GLU A 2 -44.97 -7.66 -75.59
CA GLU A 2 -44.33 -8.26 -74.41
C GLU A 2 -42.88 -7.80 -74.34
N ALA A 3 -42.50 -7.19 -73.23
CA ALA A 3 -41.11 -6.94 -72.91
C ALA A 3 -40.48 -8.27 -72.46
N LEU A 4 -39.45 -8.73 -73.18
CA LEU A 4 -38.63 -9.87 -72.79
C LEU A 4 -38.12 -9.66 -71.35
N PRO A 5 -38.08 -10.71 -70.50
CA PRO A 5 -37.34 -10.64 -69.25
C PRO A 5 -35.85 -10.47 -69.56
N ALA A 6 -35.20 -9.61 -68.77
CA ALA A 6 -33.76 -9.36 -68.83
C ALA A 6 -33.00 -10.70 -68.77
N ALA A 7 -32.04 -10.87 -69.69
CA ALA A 7 -31.21 -12.06 -69.73
C ALA A 7 -30.49 -12.25 -68.39
N VAL A 8 -30.74 -13.39 -67.76
CA VAL A 8 -30.00 -13.86 -66.59
C VAL A 8 -28.52 -13.92 -66.98
N PRO A 9 -27.60 -13.28 -66.24
CA PRO A 9 -26.17 -13.36 -66.53
C PRO A 9 -25.70 -14.82 -66.62
N PRO A 10 -24.74 -15.14 -67.49
CA PRO A 10 -24.20 -16.49 -67.56
C PRO A 10 -23.65 -16.90 -66.19
N LEU A 11 -23.92 -18.15 -65.75
CA LEU A 11 -23.52 -18.73 -64.46
C LEU A 11 -22.06 -18.43 -64.05
N ALA A 12 -21.14 -18.31 -65.00
CA ALA A 12 -19.74 -17.96 -64.76
C ALA A 12 -19.54 -16.57 -64.12
N GLU A 13 -20.40 -15.59 -64.43
CA GLU A 13 -20.31 -14.22 -63.91
C GLU A 13 -20.75 -14.17 -62.43
N PHE A 14 -21.83 -14.90 -62.07
CA PHE A 14 -22.29 -15.06 -60.68
C PHE A 14 -21.25 -15.74 -59.77
N VAL A 15 -20.60 -16.78 -60.29
CA VAL A 15 -19.55 -17.54 -59.61
C VAL A 15 -18.36 -16.64 -59.25
N THR A 16 -17.95 -15.73 -60.14
CA THR A 16 -16.85 -14.79 -59.87
C THR A 16 -17.21 -13.65 -58.91
N LEU A 17 -18.48 -13.26 -58.83
CA LEU A 17 -18.98 -12.25 -57.89
C LEU A 17 -19.04 -12.81 -56.47
N ALA A 18 -19.59 -14.02 -56.30
CA ALA A 18 -19.66 -14.70 -55.01
C ALA A 18 -18.28 -14.99 -54.39
N ASP A 19 -17.30 -15.35 -55.22
CA ASP A 19 -15.91 -15.53 -54.76
C ASP A 19 -15.26 -14.24 -54.28
N ARG A 20 -15.50 -13.13 -54.99
CA ARG A 20 -14.99 -11.81 -54.58
C ARG A 20 -15.63 -11.35 -53.28
N GLU A 21 -16.92 -11.62 -53.10
CA GLU A 21 -17.66 -11.30 -51.88
C GLU A 21 -17.16 -12.13 -50.69
N ALA A 22 -16.99 -13.44 -50.86
CA ALA A 22 -16.45 -14.33 -49.84
C ALA A 22 -15.05 -13.91 -49.38
N VAL A 23 -14.17 -13.55 -50.32
CA VAL A 23 -12.82 -13.03 -50.02
C VAL A 23 -12.89 -11.67 -49.30
N SER A 24 -13.80 -10.78 -49.71
CA SER A 24 -13.98 -9.47 -49.08
C SER A 24 -14.45 -9.57 -47.63
N VAL A 25 -15.41 -10.45 -47.35
CA VAL A 25 -15.89 -10.72 -45.99
C VAL A 25 -14.76 -11.27 -45.11
N LEU A 26 -13.96 -12.20 -45.65
CA LEU A 26 -12.80 -12.76 -44.97
C LEU A 26 -11.76 -11.69 -44.60
N GLU A 27 -11.47 -10.79 -45.54
CA GLU A 27 -10.52 -9.69 -45.37
C GLU A 27 -11.01 -8.72 -44.29
N GLN A 28 -12.29 -8.34 -44.32
CA GLN A 28 -12.89 -7.48 -43.31
C GLN A 28 -12.82 -8.08 -41.91
N ASP A 29 -13.08 -9.39 -41.79
CA ASP A 29 -13.04 -10.12 -40.53
C ASP A 29 -11.63 -10.18 -39.93
N VAL A 30 -10.63 -10.48 -40.77
CA VAL A 30 -9.22 -10.49 -40.35
C VAL A 30 -8.78 -9.10 -39.92
N VAL A 31 -9.13 -8.05 -40.68
CA VAL A 31 -8.81 -6.67 -40.34
C VAL A 31 -9.48 -6.25 -39.02
N ALA A 32 -10.75 -6.61 -38.82
CA ALA A 32 -11.47 -6.31 -37.59
C ALA A 32 -10.85 -7.02 -36.37
N ALA A 33 -10.50 -8.30 -36.50
CA ALA A 33 -9.84 -9.06 -35.45
C ALA A 33 -8.44 -8.50 -35.12
N MET A 34 -7.65 -8.12 -36.13
CA MET A 34 -6.34 -7.50 -35.94
C MET A 34 -6.46 -6.14 -35.25
N ARG A 35 -7.44 -5.31 -35.61
CA ARG A 35 -7.71 -4.04 -34.91
C ARG A 35 -8.09 -4.26 -33.44
N ARG A 36 -8.93 -5.25 -33.14
CA ARG A 36 -9.30 -5.61 -31.76
C ARG A 36 -8.08 -6.08 -30.96
N LEU A 37 -7.25 -6.94 -31.55
CA LEU A 37 -6.02 -7.43 -30.91
C LEU A 37 -5.03 -6.29 -30.65
N ALA A 38 -4.82 -5.40 -31.63
CA ALA A 38 -3.93 -4.25 -31.48
C ALA A 38 -4.41 -3.29 -30.37
N ALA A 39 -5.72 -3.03 -30.29
CA ALA A 39 -6.29 -2.22 -29.23
C ALA A 39 -6.10 -2.86 -27.84
N ASP A 40 -6.28 -4.18 -27.73
CA ASP A 40 -6.10 -4.89 -26.46
C ASP A 40 -4.62 -4.98 -26.04
N LEU A 41 -3.69 -5.12 -26.99
CA LEU A 41 -2.26 -5.06 -26.74
C LEU A 41 -1.85 -3.65 -26.27
N GLY A 42 -2.34 -2.59 -26.92
CA GLY A 42 -2.07 -1.22 -26.50
C GLY A 42 -2.60 -0.91 -25.09
N ARG A 43 -3.78 -1.44 -24.72
CA ARG A 43 -4.29 -1.34 -23.34
C ARG A 43 -3.41 -2.09 -22.33
N ALA A 44 -2.91 -3.28 -22.70
CA ALA A 44 -2.02 -4.05 -21.84
C ALA A 44 -0.67 -3.35 -21.63
N GLU A 45 -0.09 -2.79 -22.69
CA GLU A 45 1.14 -2.00 -22.63
C GLU A 45 0.98 -0.76 -21.75
N GLN A 46 -0.08 0.03 -21.97
CA GLN A 46 -0.38 1.21 -21.16
C GLN A 46 -0.54 0.85 -19.68
N PHE A 47 -1.22 -0.26 -19.39
CA PHE A 47 -1.38 -0.76 -18.03
C PHE A 47 -0.03 -1.17 -17.41
N SER A 48 0.85 -1.82 -18.17
CA SER A 48 2.21 -2.18 -17.74
C SER A 48 3.03 -0.94 -17.37
N THR A 49 3.11 0.05 -18.26
CA THR A 49 3.86 1.30 -18.01
C THR A 49 3.33 2.05 -16.78
N GLN A 50 2.00 2.08 -16.61
CA GLN A 50 1.40 2.71 -15.44
C GLN A 50 1.69 1.92 -14.15
N SER A 51 1.72 0.58 -14.22
CA SER A 51 2.09 -0.30 -13.11
C SER A 51 3.55 -0.11 -12.70
N GLU A 52 4.46 -0.01 -13.66
CA GLU A 52 5.89 0.28 -13.43
C GLU A 52 6.07 1.65 -12.75
N THR A 53 5.42 2.69 -13.27
CA THR A 53 5.48 4.04 -12.69
C THR A 53 4.99 4.07 -11.24
N ARG A 54 3.85 3.41 -10.96
CA ARG A 54 3.34 3.29 -9.58
C ARG A 54 4.28 2.51 -8.68
N SER A 55 4.89 1.45 -9.18
CA SER A 55 5.84 0.63 -8.41
C SER A 55 7.10 1.43 -8.06
N GLY A 56 7.60 2.25 -8.99
CA GLY A 56 8.68 3.20 -8.73
C GLY A 56 8.33 4.19 -7.62
N ALA A 57 7.16 4.83 -7.70
CA ALA A 57 6.71 5.78 -6.68
C ALA A 57 6.53 5.14 -5.30
N ILE A 58 6.04 3.89 -5.24
CA ILE A 58 5.95 3.13 -3.98
C ILE A 58 7.35 2.84 -3.44
N ASN A 59 8.29 2.43 -4.29
CA ASN A 59 9.67 2.17 -3.86
C ASN A 59 10.34 3.43 -3.28
N ASP A 60 10.17 4.59 -3.92
CA ASP A 60 10.71 5.86 -3.41
C ASP A 60 10.08 6.23 -2.06
N SER A 61 8.76 6.02 -1.92
CA SER A 61 8.05 6.23 -0.66
C SER A 61 8.56 5.29 0.44
N VAL A 62 8.81 4.03 0.12
CA VAL A 62 9.39 3.04 1.04
C VAL A 62 10.78 3.49 1.50
N LEU A 63 11.65 3.96 0.59
CA LEU A 63 12.98 4.45 0.95
C LEU A 63 12.91 5.66 1.90
N SER A 64 12.06 6.64 1.60
CA SER A 64 11.84 7.80 2.48
C SER A 64 11.30 7.40 3.86
N MET A 65 10.35 6.46 3.91
CA MET A 65 9.84 5.93 5.18
C MET A 65 10.92 5.19 5.98
N ARG A 66 11.80 4.42 5.32
CA ARG A 66 12.93 3.76 6.00
C ARG A 66 13.89 4.76 6.63
N GLU A 67 14.19 5.85 5.94
CA GLU A 67 15.03 6.93 6.48
C GLU A 67 14.35 7.63 7.67
N ALA A 68 13.05 7.94 7.54
CA ALA A 68 12.27 8.57 8.60
C ALA A 68 12.17 7.68 9.86
N THR A 69 11.93 6.38 9.68
CA THR A 69 11.91 5.41 10.80
C THR A 69 13.27 5.24 11.45
N ALA A 70 14.36 5.18 10.67
CA ALA A 70 15.71 5.13 11.22
C ALA A 70 16.03 6.37 12.08
N THR A 71 15.66 7.56 11.59
CA THR A 71 15.83 8.82 12.32
C THR A 71 14.97 8.85 13.60
N ALA A 72 13.71 8.43 13.52
CA ALA A 72 12.82 8.37 14.67
C ALA A 72 13.30 7.39 15.75
N SER A 73 13.89 6.25 15.35
CA SER A 73 14.50 5.29 16.26
C SER A 73 15.72 5.88 16.97
N ALA A 74 16.63 6.53 16.22
CA ALA A 74 17.79 7.22 16.78
C ALA A 74 17.39 8.33 17.78
N ASN A 75 16.37 9.14 17.43
CA ASN A 75 15.85 10.17 18.31
C ASN A 75 15.23 9.59 19.59
N SER A 76 14.52 8.47 19.50
CA SER A 76 13.94 7.79 20.66
C SER A 76 15.04 7.28 21.60
N ALA A 77 16.11 6.67 21.06
CA ALA A 77 17.26 6.22 21.85
C ALA A 77 18.02 7.39 22.51
N ALA A 78 18.19 8.50 21.78
CA ALA A 78 18.77 9.73 22.32
C ALA A 78 17.92 10.31 23.46
N LEU A 79 16.59 10.29 23.32
CA LEU A 79 15.67 10.78 24.35
C LEU A 79 15.72 9.93 25.63
N VAL A 80 15.83 8.60 25.52
CA VAL A 80 16.04 7.71 26.68
C VAL A 80 17.34 8.08 27.41
N THR A 81 18.42 8.28 26.65
CA THR A 81 19.72 8.62 27.22
C THR A 81 19.69 9.98 27.91
N ALA A 82 19.11 11.00 27.28
CA ALA A 82 18.94 12.32 27.85
C ALA A 82 18.06 12.29 29.11
N SER A 83 16.98 11.50 29.09
CA SER A 83 16.10 11.31 30.24
C SER A 83 16.85 10.67 31.42
N ARG A 84 17.70 9.67 31.18
CA ARG A 84 18.54 9.09 32.24
C ARG A 84 19.46 10.14 32.86
N GLN A 85 20.15 10.94 32.05
CA GLN A 85 21.06 11.98 32.53
C GLN A 85 20.33 13.06 33.35
N VAL A 86 19.13 13.46 32.92
CA VAL A 86 18.29 14.41 33.67
C VAL A 86 17.83 13.81 35.01
N SER A 87 17.49 12.52 35.03
CA SER A 87 17.10 11.83 36.27
C SER A 87 18.26 11.77 37.28
N GLU A 88 19.46 11.40 36.82
CA GLU A 88 20.67 11.38 37.64
C GLU A 88 20.98 12.77 38.21
N SER A 89 20.93 13.81 37.38
CA SER A 89 21.13 15.19 37.83
C SER A 89 20.08 15.65 38.83
N ALA A 90 18.81 15.26 38.64
CA ALA A 90 17.75 15.59 39.57
C ALA A 90 17.96 14.89 40.93
N GLU A 91 18.37 13.62 40.95
CA GLU A 91 18.72 12.90 42.18
C GLU A 91 19.91 13.55 42.92
N GLU A 92 20.95 13.96 42.20
CA GLU A 92 22.08 14.70 42.78
C GLU A 92 21.66 16.04 43.40
N ILE A 93 20.75 16.77 42.74
CA ILE A 93 20.16 18.00 43.28
C ILE A 93 19.38 17.69 44.56
N GLY A 94 18.57 16.62 44.58
CA GLY A 94 17.82 16.21 45.77
C GLY A 94 18.72 15.87 46.96
N CYS A 95 19.83 15.15 46.70
CA CYS A 95 20.84 14.86 47.70
C CYS A 95 21.53 16.14 48.20
N SER A 96 21.92 17.03 47.28
CA SER A 96 22.54 18.32 47.59
C SER A 96 21.64 19.23 48.43
N MET A 97 20.33 19.25 48.14
CA MET A 97 19.34 19.99 48.94
C MET A 97 19.19 19.40 50.35
N SER A 98 19.20 18.07 50.48
CA SER A 98 19.15 17.40 51.78
C SER A 98 20.37 17.76 52.65
N LEU A 99 21.56 17.73 52.05
CA LEU A 99 22.80 18.15 52.72
C LEU A 99 22.79 19.65 53.08
N ALA A 100 22.30 20.50 52.19
CA ALA A 100 22.17 21.93 52.45
C ALA A 100 21.24 22.20 53.64
N ARG A 101 20.12 21.47 53.76
CA ARG A 101 19.22 21.55 54.91
C ARG A 101 19.92 21.17 56.21
N GLU A 102 20.64 20.05 56.23
CA GLU A 102 21.40 19.61 57.42
C GLU A 102 22.42 20.68 57.86
N ARG A 103 23.12 21.29 56.90
CA ARG A 103 24.09 22.37 57.19
C ARG A 103 23.42 23.62 57.76
N LEU A 104 22.25 23.98 57.25
CA LEU A 104 21.49 25.13 57.77
C LEU A 104 20.93 24.86 59.18
N ASP A 105 20.45 23.65 59.44
CA ASP A 105 20.00 23.26 60.79
C ASP A 105 21.16 23.33 61.79
N ALA A 106 22.35 22.85 61.42
CA ALA A 106 23.55 22.98 62.23
C ALA A 106 23.95 24.45 62.45
N ALA A 107 23.84 25.30 61.42
CA ALA A 107 24.10 26.73 61.53
C ALA A 107 23.10 27.43 62.47
N ALA A 108 21.82 27.04 62.44
CA ALA A 108 20.80 27.55 63.34
C ALA A 108 21.10 27.21 64.80
N ILE A 109 21.55 25.98 65.09
CA ILE A 109 21.97 25.57 66.44
C ILE A 109 23.14 26.43 66.92
N ARG A 110 24.17 26.60 66.09
CA ARG A 110 25.35 27.43 66.42
C ARG A 110 25.01 28.90 66.66
N ALA A 111 24.10 29.45 65.85
CA ALA A 111 23.61 30.80 66.06
C ALA A 111 22.84 30.93 67.38
N GLY A 112 22.03 29.93 67.74
CA GLY A 112 21.38 29.86 69.06
C GLY A 112 22.37 29.85 70.23
N GLU A 113 23.45 29.05 70.14
CA GLU A 113 24.54 29.05 71.13
C GLU A 113 25.20 30.43 71.26
N ALA A 114 25.47 31.09 70.13
CA ALA A 114 26.06 32.44 70.10
C ALA A 114 25.16 33.49 70.77
N THR A 115 23.84 33.45 70.52
CA THR A 115 22.87 34.32 71.22
C THR A 115 22.89 34.09 72.73
N GLY A 116 22.99 32.83 73.17
CA GLY A 116 23.14 32.48 74.59
C GLY A 116 24.42 33.08 75.21
N MET A 117 25.56 32.97 74.52
CA MET A 117 26.82 33.56 74.95
C MET A 117 26.76 35.09 75.03
N MET A 118 26.14 35.76 74.06
CA MET A 118 25.96 37.21 74.10
C MET A 118 25.06 37.66 75.26
N THR A 119 24.01 36.90 75.55
CA THR A 119 23.14 37.15 76.71
C THR A 119 23.91 37.02 78.02
N GLY A 120 24.71 35.96 78.16
CA GLY A 120 25.59 35.76 79.32
C GLY A 120 26.62 36.90 79.47
N LEU A 121 27.22 37.36 78.37
CA LEU A 121 28.13 38.50 78.38
C LEU A 121 27.42 39.79 78.84
N ALA A 122 26.19 40.04 78.37
CA ALA A 122 25.41 41.19 78.78
C ALA A 122 25.11 41.17 80.30
N MET A 123 24.77 40.00 80.85
CA MET A 123 24.58 39.82 82.29
C MET A 123 25.86 40.07 83.09
N ALA A 124 26.98 39.45 82.70
CA ALA A 124 28.28 39.65 83.37
C ALA A 124 28.73 41.12 83.32
N THR A 125 28.47 41.81 82.21
CA THR A 125 28.81 43.23 82.06
C THR A 125 27.93 44.12 82.94
N ALA A 126 26.66 43.74 83.17
CA ALA A 126 25.76 44.41 84.11
C ALA A 126 26.19 44.22 85.57
N GLU A 127 26.67 43.02 85.95
CA GLU A 127 27.24 42.76 87.27
C GLU A 127 28.50 43.62 87.52
N ILE A 128 29.41 43.68 86.54
CA ILE A 128 30.60 44.54 86.60
C ILE A 128 30.20 46.01 86.79
N ARG A 129 29.17 46.48 86.07
CA ARG A 129 28.66 47.86 86.24
C ARG A 129 28.27 48.13 87.70
N GLY A 130 27.53 47.21 88.34
CA GLY A 130 27.14 47.34 89.75
C GLY A 130 28.33 47.39 90.72
N ILE A 131 29.38 46.59 90.46
CA ILE A 131 30.63 46.65 91.24
C ILE A 131 31.32 48.00 91.05
N VAL A 132 31.45 48.46 89.80
CA VAL A 132 32.10 49.74 89.46
C VAL A 132 31.35 50.93 90.09
N ASP A 133 30.01 50.88 90.12
CA ASP A 133 29.18 51.89 90.78
C ASP A 133 29.41 51.91 92.30
N SER A 134 29.57 50.74 92.92
CA SER A 134 29.90 50.61 94.34
C SER A 134 31.29 51.19 94.65
N ILE A 135 32.29 50.95 93.79
CA ILE A 135 33.63 51.53 93.94
C ILE A 135 33.58 53.06 93.80
N ALA A 136 32.79 53.58 92.86
CA ALA A 136 32.58 55.02 92.70
C ALA A 136 32.01 55.65 93.99
N GLU A 137 31.05 54.97 94.62
CA GLU A 137 30.47 55.42 95.89
C GLU A 137 31.49 55.40 97.02
N ILE A 138 32.27 54.33 97.16
CA ILE A 138 33.34 54.23 98.16
C ILE A 138 34.36 55.35 97.94
N ALA A 139 34.84 55.58 96.71
CA ALA A 139 35.80 56.66 96.40
C ALA A 139 35.24 58.04 96.76
N ARG A 140 33.94 58.29 96.52
CA ARG A 140 33.25 59.53 96.91
C ARG A 140 33.21 59.68 98.44
N GLN A 141 32.89 58.62 99.17
CA GLN A 141 32.88 58.63 100.64
C GLN A 141 34.29 58.84 101.20
N THR A 142 35.31 58.17 100.67
CA THR A 142 36.71 58.34 101.06
C THR A 142 37.20 59.76 100.82
N ASN A 143 36.86 60.37 99.68
CA ASN A 143 37.18 61.77 99.40
C ASN A 143 36.53 62.73 100.42
N LEU A 144 35.28 62.46 100.83
CA LEU A 144 34.59 63.23 101.88
C LEU A 144 35.25 63.06 103.26
N LEU A 145 35.63 61.83 103.62
CA LEU A 145 36.36 61.53 104.86
C LEU A 145 37.73 62.21 104.88
N ALA A 146 38.47 62.14 103.78
CA ALA A 146 39.77 62.79 103.61
C ALA A 146 39.65 64.31 103.70
N LEU A 147 38.61 64.89 103.09
CA LEU A 147 38.32 66.32 103.20
C LEU A 147 38.05 66.75 104.65
N ASN A 148 37.21 66.00 105.37
CA ASN A 148 36.94 66.26 106.78
C ASN A 148 38.22 66.14 107.64
N ALA A 149 39.06 65.14 107.36
CA ALA A 149 40.35 64.97 108.03
C ALA A 149 41.33 66.11 107.74
N SER A 150 41.40 66.62 106.50
CA SER A 150 42.19 67.80 106.15
C SER A 150 41.72 69.05 106.89
N ILE A 151 40.40 69.23 107.05
CA ILE A 151 39.83 70.35 107.81
C ILE A 151 40.24 70.27 109.29
N GLU A 152 40.11 69.10 109.91
CA GLU A 152 40.45 68.93 111.32
C GLU A 152 41.96 69.02 111.57
N ALA A 153 42.78 68.52 110.64
CA ALA A 153 44.23 68.70 110.66
C ALA A 153 44.64 70.18 110.58
N ALA A 154 43.97 70.98 109.74
CA ALA A 154 44.17 72.42 109.68
C ALA A 154 43.75 73.12 110.99
N ARG A 155 42.68 72.64 111.64
CA ARG A 155 42.18 73.14 112.91
C ARG A 155 43.13 72.90 114.09
N ALA A 156 43.87 71.78 114.05
CA ALA A 156 44.89 71.42 115.05
C ALA A 156 46.22 72.20 114.90
N GLY A 157 46.38 73.04 113.86
CA GLY A 157 47.56 73.88 113.66
C GLY A 157 48.85 73.07 113.39
N GLU A 158 49.98 73.47 113.99
CA GLU A 158 51.28 72.79 113.81
C GLU A 158 51.26 71.32 114.25
N ALA A 159 50.47 70.96 115.26
CA ALA A 159 50.36 69.57 115.73
C ALA A 159 49.66 68.63 114.73
N GLY A 160 48.83 69.18 113.82
CA GLY A 160 48.08 68.43 112.81
C GLY A 160 48.78 68.28 111.46
N ARG A 161 49.96 68.90 111.27
CA ARG A 161 50.61 69.06 109.96
C ARG A 161 50.89 67.75 109.23
N GLY A 162 51.38 66.73 109.95
CA GLY A 162 51.62 65.39 109.39
C GLY A 162 50.33 64.67 108.98
N PHE A 163 49.27 64.80 109.79
CA PHE A 163 47.93 64.28 109.46
C PHE A 163 47.33 64.97 108.23
N GLY A 164 47.55 66.28 108.10
CA GLY A 164 47.07 67.07 106.96
C GLY A 164 47.68 66.63 105.63
N ILE A 165 48.98 66.27 105.61
CA ILE A 165 49.65 65.74 104.42
C ILE A 165 49.02 64.40 104.01
N VAL A 166 48.83 63.47 104.96
CA VAL A 166 48.21 62.17 104.67
C VAL A 166 46.78 62.35 104.17
N ALA A 167 45.98 63.21 104.80
CA ALA A 167 44.61 63.48 104.37
C ALA A 167 44.55 64.06 102.95
N GLN A 168 45.49 64.95 102.59
CA GLN A 168 45.59 65.47 101.23
C GLN A 168 45.98 64.39 100.21
N GLU A 169 46.90 63.48 100.56
CA GLU A 169 47.29 62.37 99.69
C GLU A 169 46.12 61.40 99.45
N VAL A 170 45.36 61.06 100.51
CA VAL A 170 44.14 60.22 100.42
C VAL A 170 43.08 60.90 99.55
N LYS A 171 42.96 62.22 99.63
CA LYS A 171 42.04 63.01 98.79
C LYS A 171 42.43 62.91 97.32
N VAL A 172 43.72 63.10 96.99
CA VAL A 172 44.24 62.97 95.61
C VAL A 172 43.99 61.56 95.09
N LEU A 173 44.34 60.53 95.86
CA LEU A 173 44.12 59.12 95.50
C LEU A 173 42.63 58.82 95.25
N SER A 174 41.73 59.39 96.06
CA SER A 174 40.28 59.20 95.87
C SER A 174 39.77 59.82 94.56
N VAL A 175 40.36 60.94 94.12
CA VAL A 175 40.04 61.56 92.82
C VAL A 175 40.56 60.69 91.67
N GLU A 176 41.80 60.19 91.76
CA GLU A 176 42.36 59.27 90.76
C GLU A 176 41.53 57.98 90.62
N VAL A 177 41.08 57.40 91.75
CA VAL A 177 40.20 56.23 91.74
C VAL A 177 38.88 56.53 91.02
N ARG A 178 38.29 57.71 91.22
CA ARG A 178 37.06 58.10 90.53
C ARG A 178 37.28 58.22 89.02
N GLU A 179 38.37 58.84 88.58
CA GLU A 179 38.71 58.94 87.16
C GLU A 179 38.93 57.56 86.52
N ALA A 180 39.62 56.65 87.23
CA ALA A 180 39.80 55.27 86.79
C ALA A 180 38.47 54.52 86.69
N VAL A 181 37.56 54.73 87.64
CA VAL A 181 36.20 54.16 87.64
C VAL A 181 35.39 54.65 86.45
N ASP A 182 35.42 55.95 86.14
CA ASP A 182 34.72 56.50 84.97
C ASP A 182 35.27 55.94 83.66
N HIS A 183 36.58 55.71 83.58
CA HIS A 183 37.19 55.04 82.43
C HIS A 183 36.76 53.56 82.30
N ILE A 184 36.61 52.84 83.42
CA ILE A 184 36.07 51.47 83.43
C ILE A 184 34.60 51.47 83.01
N ARG A 185 33.76 52.39 83.52
CA ARG A 185 32.36 52.53 83.09
C ARG A 185 32.23 52.67 81.58
N ASN A 186 32.98 53.58 80.99
CA ASN A 186 32.99 53.78 79.53
C ASN A 186 33.38 52.49 78.77
N ARG A 187 34.30 51.68 79.30
CA ARG A 187 34.66 50.38 78.69
C ARG A 187 33.54 49.35 78.81
N VAL A 188 32.88 49.29 79.98
CA VAL A 188 31.74 48.41 80.26
C VAL A 188 30.54 48.77 79.35
N ASP A 189 30.27 50.06 79.15
CA ASP A 189 29.24 50.55 78.22
C ASP A 189 29.52 50.08 76.78
N ARG A 190 30.75 50.26 76.31
CA ARG A 190 31.15 49.82 74.97
C ARG A 190 31.05 48.30 74.80
N LEU A 191 31.41 47.52 75.82
CA LEU A 191 31.24 46.06 75.80
C LEU A 191 29.75 45.66 75.74
N THR A 192 28.91 46.32 76.54
CA THR A 192 27.46 46.07 76.54
C THR A 192 26.86 46.37 75.17
N GLN A 193 27.22 47.51 74.56
CA GLN A 193 26.75 47.90 73.23
C GLN A 193 27.22 46.91 72.15
N ALA A 194 28.49 46.47 72.21
CA ALA A 194 29.02 45.48 71.27
C ALA A 194 28.31 44.12 71.40
N ALA A 195 27.99 43.69 72.63
CA ALA A 195 27.23 42.46 72.88
C ALA A 195 25.81 42.54 72.28
N HIS A 196 25.09 43.65 72.49
CA HIS A 196 23.76 43.85 71.92
C HIS A 196 23.80 43.90 70.38
N GLY A 197 24.75 44.63 69.80
CA GLY A 197 24.93 44.68 68.35
C GLY A 197 25.23 43.30 67.75
N SER A 198 26.06 42.50 68.42
CA SER A 198 26.37 41.13 68.01
C SER A 198 25.15 40.22 68.09
N ALA A 199 24.34 40.32 69.15
CA ALA A 199 23.10 39.56 69.31
C ALA A 199 22.07 39.89 68.21
N ALA A 200 21.96 41.15 67.80
CA ALA A 200 21.10 41.56 66.70
C ALA A 200 21.53 40.92 65.37
N ILE A 201 22.82 40.96 65.04
CA ILE A 201 23.37 40.34 63.82
C ILE A 201 23.10 38.82 63.80
N VAL A 202 23.25 38.14 64.94
CA VAL A 202 22.97 36.70 65.03
C VAL A 202 21.47 36.41 64.86
N THR A 203 20.61 37.29 65.35
CA THR A 203 19.14 37.18 65.18
C THR A 203 18.75 37.34 63.71
N ASP A 204 19.33 38.30 63.00
CA ASP A 204 19.12 38.49 61.57
C ASP A 204 19.61 37.27 60.77
N ALA A 205 20.76 36.69 61.15
CA ALA A 205 21.27 35.46 60.54
C ALA A 205 20.31 34.27 60.74
N LEU A 206 19.73 34.12 61.94
CA LEU A 206 18.70 33.10 62.21
C LEU A 206 17.46 33.29 61.34
N GLN A 207 17.04 34.54 61.10
CA GLN A 207 15.91 34.83 60.22
C GLN A 207 16.24 34.44 58.77
N MET A 208 17.44 34.76 58.29
CA MET A 208 17.88 34.37 56.95
C MET A 208 17.89 32.84 56.77
N VAL A 209 18.33 32.08 57.78
CA VAL A 209 18.26 30.60 57.75
C VAL A 209 16.81 30.12 57.63
N ARG A 210 15.87 30.73 58.38
CA ARG A 210 14.44 30.39 58.31
C ARG A 210 13.84 30.68 56.94
N ASP A 211 14.24 31.77 56.31
CA ASP A 211 13.74 32.19 55.00
C ASP A 211 14.28 31.28 53.87
N VAL A 212 15.48 30.71 54.01
CA VAL A 212 16.09 29.81 53.02
C VAL A 212 15.54 28.38 53.09
N ASN A 213 15.14 27.89 54.28
CA ASN A 213 14.58 26.54 54.45
C ASN A 213 13.41 26.19 53.51
N PRO A 214 12.38 27.02 53.31
CA PRO A 214 11.30 26.72 52.38
C PRO A 214 11.78 26.68 50.91
N VAL A 215 12.82 27.44 50.55
CA VAL A 215 13.39 27.41 49.20
C VAL A 215 14.07 26.08 48.93
N ILE A 216 14.86 25.57 49.88
CA ILE A 216 15.51 24.25 49.76
C ILE A 216 14.46 23.14 49.67
N ALA A 217 13.40 23.21 50.48
CA ALA A 217 12.30 22.25 50.43
C ALA A 217 11.61 22.27 49.05
N ALA A 218 11.35 23.46 48.50
CA ALA A 218 10.75 23.59 47.17
C ALA A 218 11.63 23.01 46.06
N ILE A 219 12.95 23.26 46.09
CA ILE A 219 13.90 22.67 45.12
C ILE A 219 13.94 21.15 45.26
N GLY A 220 13.94 20.63 46.50
CA GLY A 220 13.90 19.19 46.74
C GLY A 220 12.64 18.53 46.18
N HIS A 221 11.47 19.14 46.38
CA HIS A 221 10.21 18.67 45.79
C HIS A 221 10.22 18.73 44.26
N ALA A 222 10.67 19.86 43.67
CA ALA A 222 10.76 20.01 42.22
C ALA A 222 11.71 18.98 41.59
N SER A 223 12.82 18.67 42.26
CA SER A 223 13.75 17.60 41.85
C SER A 223 13.07 16.22 41.85
N GLN A 224 12.28 15.89 42.88
CA GLN A 224 11.53 14.63 42.92
C GLN A 224 10.46 14.53 41.82
N GLU A 225 9.72 15.60 41.56
CA GLU A 225 8.77 15.67 40.45
C GLU A 225 9.48 15.50 39.11
N GLN A 226 10.64 16.13 38.95
CA GLN A 226 11.46 15.99 37.75
C GLN A 226 11.90 14.55 37.52
N VAL A 227 12.33 13.81 38.55
CA VAL A 227 12.64 12.37 38.42
C VAL A 227 11.43 11.58 37.92
N ALA A 228 10.24 11.81 38.49
CA ALA A 228 9.03 11.12 38.08
C ALA A 228 8.63 11.42 36.62
N ALA A 229 8.63 12.70 36.23
CA ALA A 229 8.34 13.12 34.86
C ALA A 229 9.35 12.56 33.86
N THR A 230 10.62 12.50 34.24
CA THR A 230 11.69 12.00 33.37
C THR A 230 11.63 10.48 33.20
N ALA A 231 11.20 9.74 34.23
CA ALA A 231 10.91 8.32 34.13
C ALA A 231 9.76 8.03 33.16
N GLU A 232 8.72 8.87 33.14
CA GLU A 232 7.62 8.78 32.18
C GLU A 232 8.09 9.08 30.75
N LEU A 233 8.92 10.12 30.56
CA LEU A 233 9.53 10.42 29.26
C LEU A 233 10.35 9.25 28.72
N SER A 234 11.17 8.61 29.56
CA SER A 234 11.96 7.44 29.19
C SER A 234 11.06 6.26 28.76
N ARG A 235 9.96 6.03 29.48
CA ARG A 235 8.96 5.01 29.12
C ARG A 235 8.32 5.29 27.77
N ASN A 236 7.86 6.53 27.56
CA ASN A 236 7.22 6.97 26.31
C ASN A 236 8.19 6.90 25.12
N ALA A 237 9.46 7.23 25.33
CA ALA A 237 10.51 7.07 24.32
C ALA A 237 10.71 5.59 23.96
N GLY A 238 10.69 4.68 24.95
CA GLY A 238 10.75 3.25 24.72
C GLY A 238 9.53 2.68 23.99
N GLU A 239 8.33 3.22 24.25
CA GLU A 239 7.12 2.88 23.48
C GLU A 239 7.18 3.40 22.05
N THR A 240 7.69 4.62 21.86
CA THR A 240 7.90 5.22 20.55
C THR A 240 8.89 4.40 19.72
N ALA A 241 9.99 3.94 20.32
CA ALA A 241 10.95 3.07 19.64
C ALA A 241 10.31 1.76 19.15
N ARG A 242 9.49 1.10 19.99
CA ARG A 242 8.74 -0.11 19.60
C ARG A 242 7.72 0.16 18.51
N PHE A 243 7.04 1.30 18.56
CA PHE A 243 6.13 1.72 17.50
C PHE A 243 6.86 1.93 16.17
N VAL A 244 8.01 2.59 16.20
CA VAL A 244 8.87 2.79 15.02
C VAL A 244 9.34 1.46 14.44
N GLU A 245 9.70 0.48 15.27
CA GLU A 245 10.06 -0.87 14.83
C GLU A 245 8.88 -1.55 14.10
N THR A 246 7.67 -1.45 14.67
CA THR A 246 6.45 -1.95 14.01
C THR A 246 6.22 -1.26 12.66
N VAL A 247 6.42 0.05 12.57
CA VAL A 247 6.28 0.78 11.30
C VAL A 247 7.34 0.30 10.29
N ALA A 248 8.58 0.08 10.72
CA ALA A 248 9.64 -0.44 9.85
C ALA A 248 9.29 -1.83 9.28
N GLU A 249 8.72 -2.73 10.09
CA GLU A 249 8.21 -4.02 9.62
C GLU A 249 7.10 -3.86 8.58
N ARG A 250 6.14 -2.96 8.83
CA ARG A 250 5.05 -2.67 7.88
C ARG A 250 5.57 -2.08 6.57
N VAL A 251 6.59 -1.23 6.62
CA VAL A 251 7.25 -0.68 5.43
C VAL A 251 7.93 -1.78 4.62
N ALA A 252 8.62 -2.72 5.27
CA ALA A 252 9.21 -3.87 4.61
C ALA A 252 8.15 -4.76 3.95
N GLU A 253 7.01 -4.96 4.61
CA GLU A 253 5.89 -5.70 4.05
C GLU A 253 5.23 -5.00 2.85
N ILE A 254 5.06 -3.67 2.91
CA ILE A 254 4.58 -2.86 1.77
C ILE A 254 5.52 -3.02 0.57
N ALA A 255 6.83 -2.95 0.80
CA ALA A 255 7.82 -3.14 -0.26
C ALA A 255 7.69 -4.52 -0.93
N ARG A 256 7.51 -5.57 -0.11
CA ARG A 256 7.30 -6.94 -0.60
C ARG A 256 6.00 -7.07 -1.40
N ILE A 257 4.90 -6.53 -0.88
CA ILE A 257 3.59 -6.56 -1.57
C ILE A 257 3.66 -5.80 -2.89
N ALA A 258 4.28 -4.62 -2.93
CA ALA A 258 4.45 -3.84 -4.13
C ALA A 258 5.24 -4.58 -5.21
N LEU A 259 6.33 -5.26 -4.83
CA LEU A 259 7.12 -6.09 -5.75
C LEU A 259 6.33 -7.28 -6.29
N SER A 260 5.57 -7.98 -5.44
CA SER A 260 4.69 -9.07 -5.92
C SER A 260 3.59 -8.56 -6.84
N ALA A 261 2.97 -7.42 -6.51
CA ALA A 261 1.91 -6.85 -7.33
C ALA A 261 2.43 -6.43 -8.72
N ALA A 262 3.64 -5.89 -8.80
CA ALA A 262 4.27 -5.55 -10.08
C ALA A 262 4.47 -6.79 -10.97
N THR A 263 5.05 -7.85 -10.41
CA THR A 263 5.33 -9.11 -11.14
C THR A 263 4.05 -9.87 -11.54
N GLU A 264 3.05 -9.89 -10.67
CA GLU A 264 1.74 -10.49 -10.97
C GLU A 264 0.96 -9.70 -12.03
N SER A 265 1.01 -8.37 -11.97
CA SER A 265 0.33 -7.45 -12.90
C SER A 265 0.83 -7.62 -14.33
N GLU A 266 2.15 -7.70 -14.50
CA GLU A 266 2.81 -7.96 -15.79
C GLU A 266 2.40 -9.34 -16.34
N SER A 267 2.52 -10.38 -15.52
CA SER A 267 2.14 -11.75 -15.87
C SER A 267 0.66 -11.88 -16.24
N ALA A 268 -0.23 -11.21 -15.50
CA ALA A 268 -1.66 -11.23 -15.75
C ALA A 268 -2.03 -10.51 -17.06
N SER A 269 -1.39 -9.39 -17.35
CA SER A 269 -1.62 -8.62 -18.58
C SER A 269 -1.17 -9.39 -19.81
N ALA A 270 0.02 -10.00 -19.75
CA ALA A 270 0.53 -10.89 -20.79
C ALA A 270 -0.42 -12.07 -21.03
N ARG A 271 -0.83 -12.79 -19.97
CA ARG A 271 -1.77 -13.92 -20.09
C ARG A 271 -3.11 -13.52 -20.70
N ARG A 272 -3.68 -12.38 -20.30
CA ARG A 272 -4.95 -11.88 -20.86
C ARG A 272 -4.83 -11.53 -22.34
N ALA A 273 -3.74 -10.87 -22.74
CA ALA A 273 -3.47 -10.56 -24.13
C ALA A 273 -3.36 -11.84 -24.98
N THR A 274 -2.60 -12.84 -24.50
CA THR A 274 -2.47 -14.13 -25.18
C THR A 274 -3.79 -14.89 -25.27
N ALA A 275 -4.56 -14.97 -24.17
CA ALA A 275 -5.84 -15.67 -24.15
C ALA A 275 -6.87 -15.05 -25.13
N ARG A 276 -6.94 -13.72 -25.17
CA ARG A 276 -7.81 -13.01 -26.13
C ARG A 276 -7.35 -13.18 -27.56
N GLY A 277 -6.04 -13.10 -27.82
CA GLY A 277 -5.45 -13.40 -29.13
C GLY A 277 -5.79 -14.81 -29.61
N ALA A 278 -5.70 -15.81 -28.73
CA ALA A 278 -6.08 -17.19 -29.04
C ALA A 278 -7.57 -17.33 -29.35
N SER A 279 -8.45 -16.65 -28.61
CA SER A 279 -9.90 -16.66 -28.87
C SER A 279 -10.25 -16.01 -30.21
N LEU A 280 -9.61 -14.88 -30.54
CA LEU A 280 -9.80 -14.20 -31.82
C LEU A 280 -9.32 -15.09 -32.98
N ALA A 281 -8.13 -15.69 -32.85
CA ALA A 281 -7.60 -16.62 -33.84
C ALA A 281 -8.51 -17.84 -34.04
N GLY A 282 -9.04 -18.42 -32.96
CA GLY A 282 -10.00 -19.53 -33.03
C GLY A 282 -11.31 -19.15 -33.72
N GLY A 283 -11.84 -17.96 -33.44
CA GLY A 283 -13.03 -17.42 -34.10
C GLY A 283 -12.82 -17.20 -35.59
N LEU A 284 -11.67 -16.64 -35.97
CA LEU A 284 -11.28 -16.48 -37.38
C LEU A 284 -11.22 -17.84 -38.08
N LEU A 285 -10.54 -18.84 -37.52
CA LEU A 285 -10.43 -20.17 -38.13
C LEU A 285 -11.79 -20.85 -38.34
N ARG A 286 -12.72 -20.68 -37.39
CA ARG A 286 -14.08 -21.24 -37.48
C ARG A 286 -14.91 -20.64 -38.62
N ARG A 287 -14.71 -19.35 -38.94
CA ARG A 287 -15.40 -18.69 -40.07
C ARG A 287 -14.64 -18.86 -41.38
N PHE A 288 -13.32 -18.84 -41.33
CA PHE A 288 -12.44 -18.92 -42.48
C PHE A 288 -12.52 -20.25 -43.22
N ILE A 289 -12.54 -21.37 -42.50
CA ILE A 289 -12.54 -22.72 -43.10
C ILE A 289 -13.83 -23.00 -43.89
N PRO A 290 -15.05 -22.76 -43.35
CA PRO A 290 -16.28 -22.91 -44.13
C PRO A 290 -16.33 -21.98 -45.33
N THR A 291 -16.02 -20.68 -45.17
CA THR A 291 -16.07 -19.72 -46.29
C THR A 291 -15.11 -20.11 -47.42
N LEU A 292 -13.90 -20.60 -47.09
CA LEU A 292 -12.98 -21.14 -48.11
C LEU A 292 -13.45 -22.47 -48.72
N ARG A 293 -14.25 -23.28 -48.01
CA ARG A 293 -14.78 -24.53 -48.56
C ARG A 293 -15.99 -24.32 -49.47
N HIS A 294 -16.72 -23.23 -49.26
CA HIS A 294 -17.92 -22.88 -50.03
C HIS A 294 -17.64 -21.91 -51.19
N SER A 295 -16.41 -21.40 -51.32
CA SER A 295 -16.02 -20.60 -52.48
C SER A 295 -15.79 -21.47 -53.72
N SER A 296 -16.15 -20.92 -54.88
CA SER A 296 -16.15 -21.64 -56.15
C SER A 296 -14.74 -21.94 -56.70
N PHE A 297 -13.71 -21.21 -56.28
CA PHE A 297 -12.32 -21.57 -56.54
C PHE A 297 -11.82 -22.80 -55.76
N ALA A 298 -12.46 -23.14 -54.62
CA ALA A 298 -12.17 -24.34 -53.86
C ALA A 298 -13.06 -25.52 -54.26
N ASP A 299 -14.19 -25.25 -54.94
CA ASP A 299 -14.99 -26.27 -55.56
C ASP A 299 -14.27 -26.86 -56.79
N ARG A 300 -13.67 -28.03 -56.59
CA ARG A 300 -12.98 -28.77 -57.66
C ARG A 300 -13.94 -29.56 -58.55
N ARG A 301 -15.26 -29.45 -58.35
CA ARG A 301 -16.28 -30.23 -59.07
C ARG A 301 -16.56 -29.57 -60.42
N ARG A 302 -16.40 -30.36 -61.49
CA ARG A 302 -16.72 -29.95 -62.88
C ARG A 302 -18.12 -30.35 -63.32
N HIS A 303 -18.77 -31.24 -62.57
CA HIS A 303 -20.07 -31.82 -62.91
C HIS A 303 -20.89 -31.96 -61.64
N ASP A 304 -22.18 -31.68 -61.76
CA ASP A 304 -23.14 -31.89 -60.69
C ASP A 304 -23.22 -33.37 -60.33
N ARG A 305 -23.49 -33.61 -59.05
CA ARG A 305 -23.72 -34.94 -58.52
C ARG A 305 -25.09 -34.99 -57.90
N PHE A 306 -25.86 -35.99 -58.29
CA PHE A 306 -27.19 -36.21 -57.77
C PHE A 306 -27.14 -37.34 -56.75
N PRO A 307 -27.81 -37.20 -55.59
CA PRO A 307 -27.96 -38.29 -54.65
C PRO A 307 -28.70 -39.43 -55.35
N ALA A 308 -28.10 -40.60 -55.47
CA ALA A 308 -28.72 -41.72 -56.16
C ALA A 308 -28.23 -43.01 -55.53
N GLU A 309 -29.16 -43.84 -55.10
CA GLU A 309 -28.85 -45.14 -54.51
C GLU A 309 -29.05 -46.24 -55.55
N HIS A 310 -27.93 -46.71 -56.10
CA HIS A 310 -27.87 -47.85 -57.01
C HIS A 310 -26.95 -48.92 -56.44
N PRO A 311 -27.33 -50.21 -56.51
CA PRO A 311 -26.41 -51.31 -56.21
C PRO A 311 -25.19 -51.24 -57.14
N VAL A 312 -24.01 -51.44 -56.57
CA VAL A 312 -22.75 -51.46 -57.33
C VAL A 312 -21.88 -52.65 -57.00
N GLU A 313 -21.15 -53.15 -57.99
CA GLU A 313 -19.99 -54.02 -57.79
C GLU A 313 -18.72 -53.24 -58.11
N LEU A 314 -17.80 -53.17 -57.15
CA LEU A 314 -16.55 -52.43 -57.29
C LEU A 314 -15.36 -53.39 -57.28
N ARG A 315 -14.53 -53.31 -58.32
CA ARG A 315 -13.24 -53.98 -58.44
C ARG A 315 -12.14 -52.94 -58.32
N LEU A 316 -11.40 -52.90 -57.21
CA LEU A 316 -10.29 -51.97 -56.97
C LEU A 316 -9.01 -52.76 -56.70
N GLY A 317 -8.02 -52.65 -57.59
CA GLY A 317 -6.81 -53.47 -57.53
C GLY A 317 -7.14 -54.98 -57.54
N THR A 318 -6.77 -55.71 -56.49
CA THR A 318 -7.08 -57.14 -56.32
C THR A 318 -8.38 -57.41 -55.57
N ARG A 319 -9.09 -56.37 -55.10
CA ARG A 319 -10.29 -56.50 -54.25
C ARG A 319 -11.57 -56.39 -55.08
N HIS A 320 -12.57 -57.18 -54.72
CA HIS A 320 -13.90 -57.17 -55.32
C HIS A 320 -14.97 -57.21 -54.23
N PHE A 321 -15.89 -56.24 -54.22
CA PHE A 321 -16.98 -56.19 -53.24
C PHE A 321 -18.21 -55.48 -53.81
N GLY A 322 -19.38 -55.80 -53.27
CA GLY A 322 -20.64 -55.11 -53.54
C GLY A 322 -20.87 -53.94 -52.57
N SER A 323 -21.47 -52.86 -53.04
CA SER A 323 -21.91 -51.72 -52.23
C SER A 323 -23.07 -50.98 -52.91
N ARG A 324 -23.29 -49.71 -52.57
CA ARG A 324 -24.27 -48.81 -53.20
C ARG A 324 -23.68 -47.43 -53.45
N THR A 325 -24.15 -46.74 -54.49
CA THR A 325 -23.88 -45.31 -54.66
C THR A 325 -24.61 -44.49 -53.59
N ILE A 326 -24.01 -43.39 -53.19
CA ILE A 326 -24.61 -42.33 -52.38
C ILE A 326 -24.94 -41.15 -53.29
N ASP A 327 -23.99 -40.78 -54.14
CA ASP A 327 -24.17 -39.82 -55.22
C ASP A 327 -23.55 -40.35 -56.51
N ILE A 328 -24.06 -39.83 -57.63
CA ILE A 328 -23.54 -40.10 -58.96
C ILE A 328 -23.53 -38.80 -59.76
N GLY A 329 -22.45 -38.57 -60.49
CA GLY A 329 -22.32 -37.48 -61.44
C GLY A 329 -21.49 -37.90 -62.63
N ARG A 330 -21.39 -37.02 -63.62
CA ARG A 330 -20.72 -37.34 -64.88
C ARG A 330 -19.23 -37.68 -64.73
N GLY A 331 -18.58 -37.13 -63.70
CA GLY A 331 -17.16 -37.35 -63.42
C GLY A 331 -16.86 -38.46 -62.40
N GLY A 332 -17.87 -39.09 -61.80
CA GLY A 332 -17.64 -40.08 -60.74
C GLY A 332 -18.85 -40.30 -59.84
N ALA A 333 -18.67 -41.17 -58.85
CA ALA A 333 -19.71 -41.52 -57.88
C ALA A 333 -19.11 -41.62 -56.47
N LEU A 334 -19.88 -41.28 -55.45
CA LEU A 334 -19.56 -41.60 -54.06
C LEU A 334 -20.16 -42.96 -53.72
N ILE A 335 -19.33 -43.91 -53.31
CA ILE A 335 -19.76 -45.26 -52.97
C ILE A 335 -19.76 -45.43 -51.45
N ALA A 336 -20.85 -45.95 -50.89
CA ALA A 336 -20.91 -46.27 -49.47
C ALA A 336 -19.78 -47.23 -49.08
N ARG A 337 -19.16 -47.01 -47.92
CA ARG A 337 -17.97 -47.77 -47.53
C ARG A 337 -18.33 -49.23 -47.20
N PRO A 338 -17.67 -50.23 -47.80
CA PRO A 338 -17.82 -51.63 -47.39
C PRO A 338 -17.04 -51.88 -46.08
N GLY A 339 -17.71 -51.88 -44.92
CA GLY A 339 -17.07 -52.23 -43.64
C GLY A 339 -15.82 -51.40 -43.28
N GLN A 340 -14.89 -52.00 -42.52
CA GLN A 340 -13.68 -51.33 -42.00
C GLN A 340 -12.44 -51.46 -42.90
N ASP A 341 -12.60 -51.86 -44.16
CA ASP A 341 -11.46 -52.07 -45.05
C ASP A 341 -10.66 -50.77 -45.27
N GLU A 342 -9.33 -50.88 -45.21
CA GLU A 342 -8.42 -49.79 -45.59
C GLU A 342 -8.24 -49.77 -47.11
N PHE A 343 -8.61 -48.63 -47.71
CA PHE A 343 -8.35 -48.33 -49.11
C PHE A 343 -7.32 -47.20 -49.20
N VAL A 344 -6.55 -47.18 -50.27
CA VAL A 344 -5.56 -46.11 -50.52
C VAL A 344 -6.01 -45.30 -51.74
N PRO A 345 -6.14 -43.96 -51.63
CA PRO A 345 -6.41 -43.12 -52.79
C PRO A 345 -5.38 -43.34 -53.91
N GLY A 346 -5.85 -43.36 -55.16
CA GLY A 346 -5.04 -43.62 -56.34
C GLY A 346 -5.22 -45.01 -56.95
N LEU A 347 -5.83 -45.97 -56.22
CA LEU A 347 -6.16 -47.29 -56.76
C LEU A 347 -7.12 -47.17 -57.95
N THR A 348 -6.77 -47.84 -59.05
CA THR A 348 -7.61 -47.94 -60.25
C THR A 348 -8.39 -49.26 -60.25
N GLY A 349 -9.46 -49.29 -61.04
CA GLY A 349 -10.43 -50.36 -60.98
C GLY A 349 -11.58 -50.20 -61.95
N SER A 350 -12.62 -51.02 -61.75
CA SER A 350 -13.86 -50.97 -62.50
C SER A 350 -15.06 -50.94 -61.56
N LEU A 351 -16.01 -50.04 -61.84
CA LEU A 351 -17.25 -49.85 -61.10
C LEU A 351 -18.42 -50.23 -62.00
N ALA A 352 -19.09 -51.32 -61.67
CA ALA A 352 -20.35 -51.72 -62.30
C ALA A 352 -21.50 -51.17 -61.46
N ILE A 353 -22.31 -50.31 -62.05
CA ILE A 353 -23.54 -49.78 -61.46
C ILE A 353 -24.70 -50.51 -62.13
N ALA A 354 -25.75 -50.86 -61.38
CA ALA A 354 -26.93 -51.51 -61.94
C ALA A 354 -27.41 -50.81 -63.23
N ASP A 355 -27.69 -51.61 -64.27
CA ASP A 355 -28.10 -51.17 -65.61
C ASP A 355 -27.07 -50.35 -66.41
N LEU A 356 -25.83 -50.22 -65.91
CA LEU A 356 -24.70 -49.63 -66.63
C LEU A 356 -23.59 -50.66 -66.89
N PRO A 357 -22.88 -50.57 -68.02
CA PRO A 357 -21.67 -51.38 -68.24
C PRO A 357 -20.58 -51.00 -67.21
N PRO A 358 -19.69 -51.94 -66.83
CA PRO A 358 -18.61 -51.66 -65.88
C PRO A 358 -17.69 -50.53 -66.38
N MET A 359 -17.59 -49.45 -65.61
CA MET A 359 -16.83 -48.26 -65.97
C MET A 359 -15.44 -48.26 -65.32
N PRO A 360 -14.36 -47.95 -66.07
CA PRO A 360 -13.04 -47.75 -65.46
C PRO A 360 -13.07 -46.54 -64.54
N CYS A 361 -12.52 -46.71 -63.34
CA CYS A 361 -12.56 -45.70 -62.29
C CYS A 361 -11.31 -45.74 -61.42
N ARG A 362 -11.08 -44.63 -60.71
CA ARG A 362 -9.99 -44.47 -59.75
C ARG A 362 -10.55 -43.96 -58.42
N LEU A 363 -10.06 -44.50 -57.31
CA LEU A 363 -10.35 -43.97 -55.99
C LEU A 363 -9.65 -42.62 -55.80
N ALA A 364 -10.41 -41.53 -55.81
CA ALA A 364 -9.88 -40.17 -55.71
C ALA A 364 -9.65 -39.74 -54.25
N ALA A 365 -10.56 -40.10 -53.35
CA ALA A 365 -10.48 -39.75 -51.93
C ALA A 365 -11.33 -40.71 -51.08
N ILE A 366 -11.13 -40.65 -49.77
CA ILE A 366 -11.94 -41.37 -48.78
C ILE A 366 -12.47 -40.34 -47.79
N SER A 367 -13.74 -40.46 -47.44
CA SER A 367 -14.40 -39.62 -46.45
C SER A 367 -15.22 -40.47 -45.49
N ASP A 368 -15.73 -39.88 -44.43
CA ASP A 368 -16.63 -40.55 -43.47
C ASP A 368 -17.90 -41.09 -44.15
N LEU A 369 -18.35 -40.46 -45.24
CA LEU A 369 -19.51 -40.90 -46.01
C LEU A 369 -19.20 -42.08 -46.94
N GLY A 370 -17.95 -42.26 -47.39
CA GLY A 370 -17.63 -43.30 -48.36
C GLY A 370 -16.39 -43.06 -49.22
N LEU A 371 -16.29 -43.90 -50.26
CA LEU A 371 -15.23 -43.94 -51.25
C LEU A 371 -15.57 -43.03 -52.43
N HIS A 372 -14.76 -41.98 -52.65
CA HIS A 372 -14.95 -41.05 -53.77
C HIS A 372 -14.31 -41.64 -55.02
N MET A 373 -15.14 -42.13 -55.94
CA MET A 373 -14.69 -42.70 -57.20
C MET A 373 -14.73 -41.65 -58.30
N ALA A 374 -13.67 -41.58 -59.11
CA ALA A 374 -13.60 -40.76 -60.31
C ALA A 374 -13.57 -41.66 -61.55
N PHE A 375 -14.42 -41.38 -62.54
CA PHE A 375 -14.43 -42.13 -63.81
C PHE A 375 -13.26 -41.71 -64.69
N GLU A 376 -12.64 -42.65 -65.41
CA GLU A 376 -11.54 -42.35 -66.33
C GLU A 376 -12.05 -41.76 -67.66
N GLN A 377 -11.34 -40.75 -68.19
CA GLN A 377 -11.79 -39.88 -69.30
C GLN A 377 -11.94 -40.57 -70.68
N GLN A 378 -11.55 -41.84 -70.81
CA GLN A 378 -11.38 -42.51 -72.12
C GLN A 378 -12.57 -43.39 -72.53
N VAL A 379 -13.79 -42.90 -72.27
CA VAL A 379 -15.03 -43.64 -72.54
C VAL A 379 -16.07 -42.71 -73.16
N PHE A 380 -15.88 -42.35 -74.43
CA PHE A 380 -16.82 -41.45 -75.14
C PHE A 380 -17.96 -42.18 -75.88
N GLU A 381 -17.93 -43.52 -75.96
CA GLU A 381 -19.07 -44.31 -76.50
C GLU A 381 -20.00 -44.87 -75.41
N GLN A 382 -19.61 -44.89 -74.14
CA GLN A 382 -20.42 -45.46 -73.04
C GLN A 382 -21.13 -44.38 -72.18
N THR A 383 -20.96 -43.10 -72.51
CA THR A 383 -21.52 -41.96 -71.77
C THR A 383 -23.04 -41.84 -71.88
N ARG A 384 -23.65 -42.33 -72.97
CA ARG A 384 -25.09 -42.13 -73.23
C ARG A 384 -25.99 -42.77 -72.17
N LEU A 385 -25.68 -43.98 -71.70
CA LEU A 385 -26.48 -44.65 -70.67
C LEU A 385 -26.30 -43.99 -69.29
N LEU A 386 -25.08 -43.51 -68.99
CA LEU A 386 -24.82 -42.74 -67.79
C LEU A 386 -25.55 -41.39 -67.83
N ASP A 387 -25.53 -40.70 -68.97
CA ASP A 387 -26.26 -39.44 -69.17
C ASP A 387 -27.78 -39.68 -69.05
N GLU A 388 -28.34 -40.76 -69.63
CA GLU A 388 -29.76 -41.12 -69.45
C GLU A 388 -30.11 -41.46 -67.98
N LEU A 389 -29.20 -42.10 -67.23
CA LEU A 389 -29.38 -42.33 -65.80
C LEU A 389 -29.36 -41.01 -65.02
N LEU A 390 -28.40 -40.12 -65.32
CA LEU A 390 -28.27 -38.81 -64.71
C LEU A 390 -29.47 -37.92 -65.02
N GLU A 391 -29.93 -37.86 -66.28
CA GLU A 391 -31.10 -37.09 -66.70
C GLU A 391 -32.38 -37.59 -66.03
N ARG A 392 -32.58 -38.91 -65.92
CA ARG A 392 -33.72 -39.48 -65.17
C ARG A 392 -33.67 -39.10 -63.69
N THR A 393 -32.48 -39.19 -63.10
CA THR A 393 -32.25 -38.84 -61.69
C THR A 393 -32.52 -37.35 -61.46
N GLU A 394 -31.95 -36.48 -62.29
CA GLU A 394 -32.15 -35.04 -62.27
C GLU A 394 -33.62 -34.67 -62.47
N THR A 395 -34.31 -35.28 -63.44
CA THR A 395 -35.74 -35.04 -63.68
C THR A 395 -36.58 -35.45 -62.48
N GLY A 396 -36.21 -36.52 -61.78
CA GLY A 396 -36.82 -36.93 -60.51
C GLY A 396 -36.62 -35.89 -59.40
N TYR A 397 -35.45 -35.24 -59.35
CA TYR A 397 -35.17 -34.17 -58.39
C TYR A 397 -35.75 -32.81 -58.78
N ARG A 398 -36.05 -32.56 -60.06
CA ARG A 398 -36.48 -31.25 -60.56
C ARG A 398 -37.62 -30.61 -59.76
N PRO A 399 -38.70 -31.32 -59.38
CA PRO A 399 -39.76 -30.74 -58.55
C PRO A 399 -39.29 -30.33 -57.13
N LEU A 400 -38.31 -31.06 -56.58
CA LEU A 400 -37.71 -30.75 -55.27
C LEU A 400 -36.76 -29.55 -55.38
N ILE A 401 -35.97 -29.49 -56.45
CA ILE A 401 -35.08 -28.37 -56.76
C ILE A 401 -35.90 -27.10 -56.95
N GLU A 402 -36.95 -27.14 -57.76
CA GLU A 402 -37.86 -26.01 -57.99
C GLU A 402 -38.53 -25.53 -56.70
N ARG A 403 -39.02 -26.46 -55.85
CA ARG A 403 -39.55 -26.11 -54.53
C ARG A 403 -38.52 -25.45 -53.63
N THR A 404 -37.29 -25.94 -53.64
CA THR A 404 -36.20 -25.38 -52.83
C THR A 404 -35.82 -23.98 -53.32
N HIS A 405 -35.73 -23.76 -54.62
CA HIS A 405 -35.49 -22.43 -55.19
C HIS A 405 -36.64 -21.47 -54.91
N ALA A 406 -37.89 -21.90 -55.05
CA ALA A 406 -39.05 -21.08 -54.72
C ALA A 406 -39.06 -20.69 -53.24
N PHE A 407 -38.71 -21.63 -52.35
CA PHE A 407 -38.56 -21.35 -50.92
C PHE A 407 -37.41 -20.37 -50.64
N ALA A 408 -36.24 -20.57 -51.25
CA ALA A 408 -35.10 -19.68 -51.11
C ALA A 408 -35.43 -18.25 -51.59
N ALA A 409 -36.10 -18.11 -52.73
CA ALA A 409 -36.55 -16.81 -53.24
C ALA A 409 -37.58 -16.14 -52.31
N ALA A 410 -38.49 -16.91 -51.70
CA ALA A 410 -39.43 -16.38 -50.72
C ALA A 410 -38.70 -15.87 -49.46
N VAL A 411 -37.71 -16.61 -48.98
CA VAL A 411 -36.86 -16.23 -47.86
C VAL A 411 -36.04 -14.97 -48.18
N GLU A 412 -35.43 -14.91 -49.37
CA GLU A 412 -34.68 -13.73 -49.84
C GLU A 412 -35.56 -12.48 -49.91
N ALA A 413 -36.79 -12.61 -50.41
CA ALA A 413 -37.75 -11.51 -50.47
C ALA A 413 -38.12 -11.01 -49.07
N LEU A 414 -38.35 -11.91 -48.11
CA LEU A 414 -38.64 -11.56 -46.71
C LEU A 414 -37.47 -10.82 -46.06
N PHE A 415 -36.23 -11.30 -46.26
CA PHE A 415 -35.04 -10.61 -45.78
C PHE A 415 -34.89 -9.22 -46.39
N SER A 416 -35.05 -9.11 -47.70
CA SER A 416 -34.97 -7.84 -48.43
C SER A 416 -36.03 -6.85 -47.95
N GLU A 417 -37.26 -7.30 -47.72
CA GLU A 417 -38.34 -6.48 -47.18
C GLU A 417 -38.05 -6.01 -45.74
N ALA A 418 -37.48 -6.87 -44.90
CA ALA A 418 -37.09 -6.52 -43.53
C ALA A 418 -35.98 -5.45 -43.49
N LEU A 419 -35.01 -5.54 -44.40
CA LEU A 419 -33.94 -4.55 -44.58
C LEU A 419 -34.49 -3.22 -45.10
N VAL A 420 -35.30 -3.24 -46.17
CA VAL A 420 -35.89 -2.02 -46.76
C VAL A 420 -36.80 -1.29 -45.78
N ARG A 421 -37.54 -2.03 -44.95
CA ARG A 421 -38.40 -1.45 -43.89
C ARG A 421 -37.64 -1.10 -42.61
N ALA A 422 -36.31 -1.25 -42.58
CA ALA A 422 -35.43 -1.00 -41.44
C ALA A 422 -35.85 -1.74 -40.15
N ARG A 423 -36.51 -2.90 -40.29
CA ARG A 423 -36.80 -3.81 -39.16
C ARG A 423 -35.57 -4.61 -38.76
N LEU A 424 -34.61 -4.71 -39.68
CA LEU A 424 -33.34 -5.37 -39.53
C LEU A 424 -32.30 -4.48 -40.21
N SER A 425 -31.11 -4.32 -39.62
CA SER A 425 -29.97 -3.72 -40.34
C SER A 425 -29.09 -4.81 -40.94
N GLU A 426 -28.30 -4.47 -41.95
CA GLU A 426 -27.29 -5.37 -42.53
C GLU A 426 -26.30 -5.85 -41.46
N GLY A 427 -25.94 -4.98 -40.51
CA GLY A 427 -25.09 -5.33 -39.37
C GLY A 427 -25.74 -6.27 -38.35
N ASP A 428 -27.07 -6.26 -38.22
CA ASP A 428 -27.79 -7.24 -37.40
C ASP A 428 -27.92 -8.59 -38.12
N LEU A 429 -28.16 -8.59 -39.46
CA LEU A 429 -28.28 -9.79 -40.29
C LEU A 429 -27.01 -10.65 -40.26
N PHE A 430 -25.86 -9.98 -40.36
CA PHE A 430 -24.54 -10.61 -40.37
C PHE A 430 -23.84 -10.55 -39.00
N ASP A 431 -24.61 -10.36 -37.92
CA ASP A 431 -24.09 -10.41 -36.56
C ASP A 431 -23.50 -11.80 -36.25
N ALA A 432 -22.20 -11.81 -35.99
CA ALA A 432 -21.43 -13.01 -35.70
C ALA A 432 -21.30 -13.32 -34.20
N ASP A 433 -21.87 -12.48 -33.32
CA ASP A 433 -21.85 -12.68 -31.87
C ASP A 433 -23.00 -13.62 -31.42
N TYR A 434 -22.88 -14.89 -31.83
CA TYR A 434 -23.83 -15.94 -31.48
C TYR A 434 -23.82 -16.25 -29.97
N ILE A 435 -24.98 -16.15 -29.34
CA ILE A 435 -25.21 -16.48 -27.93
C ILE A 435 -25.87 -17.85 -27.85
N ALA A 436 -25.27 -18.79 -27.14
CA ALA A 436 -25.83 -20.13 -26.93
C ALA A 436 -27.19 -20.05 -26.22
N ILE A 437 -28.18 -20.80 -26.71
CA ILE A 437 -29.47 -20.96 -26.03
C ILE A 437 -29.32 -22.13 -25.04
N PRO A 438 -29.48 -21.89 -23.72
CA PRO A 438 -29.37 -22.96 -22.73
C PRO A 438 -30.32 -24.13 -23.02
N GLU A 439 -29.92 -25.35 -22.67
CA GLU A 439 -30.79 -26.55 -22.68
C GLU A 439 -31.29 -27.01 -24.06
N THR A 440 -30.51 -26.80 -25.12
CA THR A 440 -30.83 -27.29 -26.47
C THR A 440 -29.90 -28.44 -26.88
N ASP A 441 -30.48 -29.52 -27.41
CA ASP A 441 -29.75 -30.64 -28.03
C ASP A 441 -30.39 -31.01 -29.39
N PRO A 442 -29.71 -30.73 -30.53
CA PRO A 442 -28.38 -30.12 -30.63
C PRO A 442 -28.36 -28.66 -30.15
N GLN A 443 -27.19 -28.21 -29.66
CA GLN A 443 -26.97 -26.85 -29.15
C GLN A 443 -27.34 -25.79 -30.20
N GLN A 444 -28.34 -24.96 -29.88
CA GLN A 444 -28.81 -23.85 -30.70
C GLN A 444 -28.21 -22.51 -30.24
N TYR A 445 -28.22 -21.53 -31.13
CA TYR A 445 -27.64 -20.20 -30.91
C TYR A 445 -28.59 -19.12 -31.40
N ARG A 446 -28.55 -17.95 -30.76
CA ARG A 446 -29.26 -16.73 -31.20
C ARG A 446 -28.27 -15.62 -31.54
N ASN A 447 -28.64 -14.77 -32.48
CA ASN A 447 -27.96 -13.50 -32.74
C ASN A 447 -29.00 -12.37 -32.78
N ARG A 448 -28.57 -11.16 -33.11
CA ARG A 448 -29.46 -9.98 -33.17
C ARG A 448 -30.51 -10.05 -34.28
N ALA A 449 -30.30 -10.87 -35.31
CA ALA A 449 -31.27 -11.05 -36.38
C ALA A 449 -32.44 -11.96 -35.98
N LEU A 450 -32.18 -13.01 -35.18
CA LEU A 450 -33.14 -14.09 -34.90
C LEU A 450 -34.55 -13.60 -34.47
N PRO A 451 -34.73 -12.61 -33.58
CA PRO A 451 -36.06 -12.16 -33.15
C PRO A 451 -36.95 -11.55 -34.25
N VAL A 452 -36.37 -11.17 -35.39
CA VAL A 452 -37.10 -10.61 -36.53
C VAL A 452 -37.39 -11.69 -37.59
N LEU A 453 -36.70 -12.83 -37.51
CA LEU A 453 -36.75 -13.92 -38.49
C LEU A 453 -37.60 -15.10 -38.04
N GLU A 454 -37.84 -15.22 -36.73
CA GLU A 454 -38.89 -16.05 -36.13
C GLU A 454 -40.24 -15.35 -36.17
#